data_AF-A0A349JUD6-F1
#
_entry.id   AF-A0A349JUD6-F1
#
_cell.length_a   1.000
_cell.length_b   1.000
_cell.length_c   1.000
_cell.angle_alpha   90.00
_cell.angle_beta   90.00
_cell.angle_gamma   90.00
#
_symmetry.space_group_name_H-M   'P 1'
#
loop_
_entity.id
_entity.type
_entity.pdbx_description
1 polymer ?
#
loop_
_entity_poly.entity_id
_entity_poly.type
_entity_poly.pdbx_seq_one_letter_code
_entity_poly.pdbx_strand_id
1 'polypeptide(L)'
;MYANGEGVPEDDAESVRWYRLAAEQGLAVAQSHLGAMYANGEGVPEDLVYARMWFDLSAAQGNETAQGNKEIVEQRMTPEQIAEAQRLSAEWLEAHPPGLEDGY
;
A
#
# COMPACT_ATOMS: atom_id res chain seq x y z
N MET A 1 -1.73 -21.95 -25.71
CA MET A 1 -1.10 -20.62 -25.73
C MET A 1 -1.94 -19.72 -24.83
N TYR A 2 -1.59 -19.62 -23.55
CA TYR A 2 -2.28 -18.77 -22.58
C TYR A 2 -1.70 -17.35 -22.69
N ALA A 3 -2.06 -16.66 -23.76
CA ALA A 3 -1.70 -15.27 -23.96
C ALA A 3 -2.72 -14.40 -23.22
N ASN A 4 -2.20 -13.57 -22.31
CA ASN A 4 -2.87 -12.52 -21.56
C ASN A 4 -3.70 -13.05 -20.38
N GLY A 5 -3.00 -13.28 -19.25
CA GLY A 5 -3.63 -13.25 -17.93
C GLY A 5 -4.08 -11.82 -17.63
N GLU A 6 -5.17 -11.41 -18.26
CA GLU A 6 -6.04 -10.37 -17.72
C GLU A 6 -6.63 -10.98 -16.44
N GLY A 7 -6.03 -10.63 -15.30
CA GLY A 7 -6.58 -10.97 -13.99
C GLY A 7 -8.06 -10.66 -13.99
N VAL A 8 -8.87 -11.65 -13.64
CA VAL A 8 -10.30 -11.46 -13.56
C VAL A 8 -10.51 -10.41 -12.47
N PRO A 9 -11.33 -9.36 -12.66
CA PRO A 9 -11.60 -8.34 -11.64
C PRO A 9 -12.03 -8.91 -10.27
N GLU A 10 -12.55 -10.14 -10.27
CA GLU A 10 -12.89 -10.92 -9.07
C GLU A 10 -11.65 -11.36 -8.27
N ASP A 11 -10.60 -11.86 -8.95
CA ASP A 11 -9.33 -12.27 -8.33
C ASP A 11 -8.56 -11.06 -7.77
N ASP A 12 -8.65 -9.91 -8.44
CA ASP A 12 -8.01 -8.67 -7.97
C ASP A 12 -8.69 -8.18 -6.69
N ALA A 13 -10.03 -8.18 -6.64
CA ALA A 13 -10.77 -7.78 -5.44
C ALA A 13 -10.52 -8.72 -4.25
N GLU A 14 -10.37 -10.02 -4.49
CA GLU A 14 -9.98 -10.98 -3.46
C GLU A 14 -8.53 -10.78 -3.01
N SER A 15 -7.61 -10.51 -3.95
CA SER A 15 -6.21 -10.20 -3.65
C SER A 15 -6.09 -8.95 -2.77
N VAL A 16 -6.86 -7.90 -3.04
CA VAL A 16 -6.92 -6.70 -2.17
C VAL A 16 -7.27 -7.09 -0.74
N ARG A 17 -8.26 -7.97 -0.53
CA ARG A 17 -8.66 -8.39 0.82
C ARG A 17 -7.52 -9.06 1.56
N TRP A 18 -6.82 -9.98 0.90
CA TRP A 18 -5.69 -10.69 1.52
C TRP A 18 -4.51 -9.77 1.80
N TYR A 19 -4.15 -8.90 0.85
CA TYR A 19 -3.08 -7.93 1.07
C TYR A 19 -3.43 -6.91 2.15
N ARG A 20 -4.69 -6.50 2.27
CA ARG A 20 -5.15 -5.64 3.35
C ARG A 20 -4.95 -6.27 4.73
N LEU A 21 -5.38 -7.53 4.90
CA LEU A 21 -5.19 -8.25 6.16
C LEU A 21 -3.71 -8.39 6.55
N ALA A 22 -2.83 -8.63 5.58
CA ALA A 22 -1.40 -8.74 5.82
C ALA A 22 -0.72 -7.37 6.03
N ALA A 23 -1.17 -6.34 5.32
CA ALA A 23 -0.66 -4.97 5.45
C ALA A 23 -1.04 -4.36 6.81
N GLU A 24 -2.25 -4.65 7.30
CA GLU A 24 -2.73 -4.28 8.65
C GLU A 24 -1.92 -4.97 9.76
N GLN A 25 -1.35 -6.15 9.50
CA GLN A 25 -0.39 -6.81 10.41
C GLN A 25 1.03 -6.25 10.31
N GLY A 26 1.25 -5.19 9.54
CA GLY A 26 2.56 -4.55 9.39
C GLY A 26 3.48 -5.20 8.36
N LEU A 27 3.03 -6.20 7.59
CA LEU A 27 3.91 -6.86 6.62
C LEU A 27 4.29 -5.91 5.48
N ALA A 28 5.54 -5.45 5.45
CA ALA A 28 6.04 -4.47 4.48
C ALA A 28 5.77 -4.88 3.02
N VAL A 29 5.93 -6.16 2.68
CA VAL A 29 5.65 -6.66 1.32
C VAL A 29 4.17 -6.50 0.97
N ALA A 30 3.25 -6.86 1.86
CA ALA A 30 1.83 -6.69 1.63
C ALA A 30 1.43 -5.22 1.54
N GLN A 31 2.02 -4.35 2.37
CA GLN A 31 1.83 -2.90 2.29
C GLN A 31 2.25 -2.38 0.90
N SER A 32 3.39 -2.82 0.36
CA SER A 32 3.81 -2.41 -0.99
C SER A 32 2.86 -2.91 -2.09
N HIS A 33 2.36 -4.14 -2.00
CA HIS A 33 1.40 -4.67 -2.98
C HIS A 33 0.07 -3.95 -2.91
N LEU A 34 -0.46 -3.73 -1.71
CA LEU A 34 -1.70 -2.99 -1.52
C LEU A 34 -1.58 -1.55 -2.04
N GLY A 35 -0.44 -0.90 -1.79
CA GLY A 35 -0.14 0.41 -2.35
C GLY A 35 -0.17 0.43 -3.89
N ALA A 36 0.41 -0.59 -4.54
CA ALA A 36 0.37 -0.72 -6.00
C ALA A 36 -1.04 -0.94 -6.54
N MET A 37 -1.85 -1.75 -5.86
CA MET A 37 -3.25 -1.99 -6.25
C MET A 37 -4.07 -0.70 -6.19
N TYR A 38 -3.91 0.11 -5.14
CA TYR A 38 -4.53 1.44 -5.08
C TYR A 38 -3.97 2.41 -6.14
N ALA A 39 -2.68 2.31 -6.50
CA ALA A 39 -2.08 3.18 -7.51
C ALA A 39 -2.57 2.87 -8.94
N ASN A 40 -2.91 1.61 -9.21
CA ASN A 40 -3.36 1.13 -10.53
C ASN A 40 -4.88 0.97 -10.64
N GLY A 41 -5.60 1.00 -9.51
CA GLY A 41 -7.02 0.70 -9.48
C GLY A 41 -7.34 -0.80 -9.70
N GLU A 42 -6.46 -1.69 -9.24
CA GLU A 42 -6.61 -3.14 -9.39
C GLU A 42 -7.44 -3.71 -8.23
N GLY A 43 -8.67 -4.15 -8.50
CA GLY A 43 -9.59 -4.68 -7.49
C GLY A 43 -10.14 -3.63 -6.50
N VAL A 44 -9.64 -2.39 -6.55
CA VAL A 44 -10.10 -1.21 -5.81
C VAL A 44 -10.11 0.03 -6.72
N PRO A 45 -10.91 1.06 -6.43
CA PRO A 45 -10.76 2.35 -7.09
C PRO A 45 -9.35 2.92 -6.93
N GLU A 46 -8.83 3.57 -7.98
CA GLU A 46 -7.54 4.26 -7.90
C GLU A 46 -7.59 5.32 -6.80
N ASP A 47 -6.63 5.26 -5.88
CA ASP A 47 -6.46 6.23 -4.80
C ASP A 47 -4.98 6.42 -4.49
N LEU A 48 -4.41 7.49 -5.02
CA LEU A 48 -2.99 7.80 -4.86
C LEU A 48 -2.63 8.19 -3.42
N VAL A 49 -3.59 8.69 -2.63
CA VAL A 49 -3.37 9.04 -1.22
C VAL A 49 -3.16 7.76 -0.40
N TYR A 50 -4.04 6.77 -0.56
CA TYR A 50 -3.87 5.47 0.09
C TYR A 50 -2.68 4.70 -0.46
N ALA A 51 -2.42 4.75 -1.77
CA ALA A 51 -1.25 4.13 -2.37
C ALA A 51 0.04 4.63 -1.72
N ARG A 52 0.18 5.96 -1.67
CA ARG A 52 1.32 6.64 -1.05
C ARG A 52 1.45 6.31 0.44
N MET A 53 0.36 6.32 1.19
CA MET A 53 0.36 5.97 2.61
C MET A 53 0.94 4.56 2.82
N TRP A 54 0.47 3.57 2.07
CA TRP A 54 0.97 2.20 2.17
C TRP A 54 2.42 2.06 1.74
N PHE A 55 2.86 2.80 0.71
CA PHE A 55 4.27 2.84 0.34
C PHE A 55 5.15 3.49 1.41
N ASP A 56 4.70 4.53 2.09
CA ASP A 56 5.44 5.15 3.20
C ASP A 56 5.63 4.14 4.35
N LEU A 57 4.58 3.41 4.72
CA LEU A 57 4.64 2.37 5.77
C LEU A 57 5.59 1.22 5.39
N SER A 58 5.54 0.79 4.14
CA SER A 58 6.41 -0.26 3.62
C SER A 58 7.88 0.20 3.53
N ALA A 59 8.11 1.41 3.03
CA ALA A 59 9.44 2.00 2.89
C ALA A 59 10.10 2.27 4.25
N ALA A 60 9.32 2.62 5.28
CA ALA A 60 9.81 2.79 6.65
C ALA A 60 10.42 1.49 7.23
N GLN A 61 10.03 0.34 6.70
CA GLN A 61 10.56 -0.98 7.06
C GLN A 61 11.71 -1.45 6.14
N GLY A 62 12.17 -0.60 5.22
CA GLY A 62 13.28 -0.90 4.30
C GLY A 62 12.89 -1.57 2.99
N ASN A 63 11.60 -1.56 2.62
CA ASN A 63 11.18 -2.06 1.31
C ASN A 63 11.57 -1.08 0.19
N GLU A 64 12.58 -1.43 -0.60
CA GLU A 64 13.08 -0.61 -1.72
C GLU A 64 12.06 -0.50 -2.86
N THR A 65 11.24 -1.54 -3.11
CA THR A 65 10.18 -1.50 -4.11
C THR A 65 9.14 -0.43 -3.78
N ALA A 66 8.80 -0.28 -2.50
CA ALA A 66 7.89 0.76 -2.04
C ALA A 66 8.46 2.18 -2.24
N GLN A 67 9.77 2.38 -2.08
CA GLN A 67 10.41 3.68 -2.33
C GLN A 67 10.27 4.09 -3.80
N GLY A 68 10.57 3.18 -4.73
CA GLY A 68 10.41 3.46 -6.16
C GLY A 68 8.95 3.76 -6.55
N ASN A 69 8.01 2.96 -6.05
CA ASN A 69 6.59 3.16 -6.36
C ASN A 69 6.03 4.44 -5.73
N LYS A 70 6.49 4.81 -4.53
CA LYS A 70 6.19 6.09 -3.88
C LYS A 70 6.56 7.27 -4.77
N GLU A 71 7.78 7.29 -5.31
CA GLU A 71 8.24 8.38 -6.18
C GLU A 71 7.40 8.49 -7.46
N ILE A 72 6.94 7.36 -8.01
CA ILE A 72 6.07 7.32 -9.18
C ILE A 72 4.70 7.95 -8.87
N VAL A 73 4.07 7.58 -7.75
CA VAL A 73 2.75 8.15 -7.40
C VAL A 73 2.84 9.62 -7.00
N GLU A 74 3.90 10.04 -6.31
CA GLU A 74 4.14 11.42 -5.91
C GLU A 74 4.11 12.40 -7.10
N GLN A 75 4.62 12.00 -8.26
CA GLN A 75 4.62 12.83 -9.47
C GLN A 75 3.21 13.15 -9.99
N ARG A 76 2.21 12.35 -9.59
CA ARG A 76 0.80 12.48 -10.01
C ARG A 76 -0.07 13.15 -8.93
N MET A 77 0.49 13.46 -7.76
CA MET A 77 -0.24 13.99 -6.60
C MET A 77 -0.06 15.50 -6.43
N THR A 78 -1.00 16.15 -5.75
CA THR A 78 -0.83 17.53 -5.27
C THR A 78 -0.11 17.58 -3.91
N PRO A 79 0.46 18.72 -3.51
CA PRO A 79 1.03 18.88 -2.18
C PRO A 79 0.05 18.57 -1.04
N GLU A 80 -1.24 18.87 -1.23
CA GLU A 80 -2.30 18.56 -0.27
C GLU A 80 -2.50 17.05 -0.13
N GLN A 81 -2.55 16.33 -1.25
CA GLN A 81 -2.67 14.86 -1.26
C GLN A 81 -1.44 14.19 -0.63
N ILE A 82 -0.25 14.74 -0.87
CA ILE A 82 0.99 14.25 -0.25
C ILE A 82 0.94 14.45 1.27
N ALA A 83 0.54 15.64 1.73
CA ALA A 83 0.40 15.94 3.15
C ALA A 83 -0.65 15.05 3.82
N GLU A 84 -1.77 14.78 3.13
CA GLU A 84 -2.81 13.86 3.61
C GLU A 84 -2.27 12.44 3.74
N ALA A 85 -1.57 11.92 2.73
CA ALA A 85 -1.00 10.58 2.79
C ALA A 85 0.05 10.42 3.91
N GLN A 86 0.90 11.44 4.11
CA GLN A 86 1.87 11.48 5.20
C GLN A 86 1.19 11.52 6.57
N ARG A 87 0.09 12.25 6.69
CA ARG A 87 -0.70 12.29 7.92
C ARG A 87 -1.33 10.92 8.20
N LEU A 88 -1.91 10.26 7.20
CA LEU A 88 -2.50 8.94 7.36
C LEU A 88 -1.45 7.88 7.75
N SER A 89 -0.24 7.94 7.17
CA SER A 89 0.82 7.00 7.53
C SER A 89 1.34 7.24 8.96
N ALA A 90 1.42 8.50 9.39
CA ALA A 90 1.72 8.84 10.78
C ALA A 90 0.63 8.34 11.75
N GLU A 91 -0.64 8.62 11.46
CA GLU A 91 -1.78 8.12 12.26
C GLU A 91 -1.79 6.59 12.34
N TRP A 92 -1.46 5.91 11.24
CA TRP A 92 -1.35 4.45 11.23
C TRP A 92 -0.25 3.94 12.17
N LEU A 93 0.94 4.56 12.14
CA LEU A 93 2.06 4.18 13.01
C LEU A 93 1.80 4.47 14.48
N GLU A 94 1.04 5.53 14.78
CA GLU A 94 0.59 5.81 16.15
C GLU A 94 -0.40 4.75 16.64
N ALA A 95 -1.30 4.29 15.77
CA ALA A 95 -2.28 3.24 16.11
C ALA A 95 -1.66 1.83 16.17
N HIS A 96 -0.59 1.58 15.39
CA HIS A 96 0.08 0.29 15.27
C HIS A 96 1.59 0.45 15.45
N PRO A 97 2.07 0.68 16.68
CA PRO A 97 3.48 0.94 16.93
C PRO A 97 4.33 -0.28 16.57
N PRO A 98 5.40 -0.11 15.77
CA PRO A 98 6.29 -1.20 15.41
C PRO A 98 6.97 -1.76 16.67
N GLY A 99 6.80 -3.06 16.93
CA GLY A 99 7.48 -3.75 18.03
C GLY A 99 6.66 -4.01 19.31
N LEU A 100 5.34 -3.83 19.31
CA LEU A 100 4.46 -4.50 20.29
C LEU A 100 4.11 -5.91 19.80
N GLU A 101 5.12 -6.70 19.45
CA GLU A 101 4.95 -8.15 19.50
C GLU A 101 4.79 -8.48 20.98
N ASP A 102 3.55 -8.76 21.39
CA ASP A 102 3.24 -9.30 22.70
C ASP A 102 4.18 -10.48 22.98
N GLY A 103 5.15 -10.24 23.85
CA GLY A 103 5.97 -11.30 24.41
C GLY A 103 5.07 -12.24 25.20
N TYR A 104 4.84 -13.43 24.66
CA TYR A 104 4.36 -14.60 25.39
C TYR A 104 5.20 -15.82 25.05
#